data_AF-A0A1H0YCV4-F1
#
_entry.id   AF-A0A1H0YCV4-F1
#
_cell.length_a   1.000
_cell.length_b   1.000
_cell.length_c   1.000
_cell.angle_alpha   90.00
_cell.angle_beta   90.00
_cell.angle_gamma   90.00
#
_symmetry.space_group_name_H-M   'P 1'
#
loop_
_entity.id
_entity.type
_entity.pdbx_description
1 polymer ?
#
loop_
_entity_poly.entity_id
_entity_poly.type
_entity_poly.pdbx_seq_one_letter_code
_entity_poly.pdbx_strand_id
1 'polypeptide(L)'
;MTRPRTLAAAALGSIVTAGLLAGCAAPVPVETTPPEAVPSSPVATPQETASEPALPDPTCENIIREASLEELQSQGWEYQQEPFMIGQTQIEAGVSCTWTNAAEPGGNILQFGWAPLTAAETTEAERALQSQGWIREEADDGVYLTEDPNFALNIDSDGYGVTYFFGEGYVQVADVKQGLVIIERR
;
A
#
# COMPACT_ATOMS: atom_id res chain seq x y z
N MET A 1 -7.76 -10.50 -45.78
CA MET A 1 -9.15 -10.73 -45.32
C MET A 1 -9.66 -9.42 -44.73
N THR A 2 -10.56 -8.77 -45.43
CA THR A 2 -11.01 -7.38 -45.18
C THR A 2 -12.29 -7.43 -44.35
N ARG A 3 -12.29 -6.87 -43.14
CA ARG A 3 -13.49 -6.83 -42.27
C ARG A 3 -14.06 -5.40 -42.27
N PRO A 4 -15.30 -5.18 -42.75
CA PRO A 4 -15.89 -3.86 -42.79
C PRO A 4 -16.40 -3.42 -41.41
N ARG A 5 -16.30 -2.11 -41.20
CA ARG A 5 -16.74 -1.34 -40.03
C ARG A 5 -18.27 -1.21 -40.01
N THR A 6 -18.87 -1.33 -38.83
CA THR A 6 -20.25 -0.89 -38.58
C THR A 6 -20.27 0.16 -37.47
N LEU A 7 -20.86 1.31 -37.81
CA LEU A 7 -21.20 2.45 -36.96
C LEU A 7 -22.67 2.31 -36.52
N ALA A 8 -22.98 2.65 -35.25
CA ALA A 8 -24.28 3.17 -34.78
C ALA A 8 -24.06 3.64 -33.31
N ALA A 9 -24.07 4.93 -32.95
CA ALA A 9 -25.14 5.94 -32.95
C ALA A 9 -26.04 5.92 -31.69
N ALA A 10 -25.78 6.93 -30.82
CA ALA A 10 -26.71 7.79 -30.06
C ALA A 10 -27.66 7.23 -28.97
N ALA A 11 -27.62 7.86 -27.79
CA ALA A 11 -28.81 8.41 -27.11
C ALA A 11 -28.43 9.41 -26.00
N LEU A 12 -29.26 10.45 -25.87
CA LEU A 12 -29.20 11.61 -24.98
C LEU A 12 -29.90 11.35 -23.63
N GLY A 13 -29.66 12.18 -22.61
CA GLY A 13 -30.64 12.40 -21.54
C GLY A 13 -30.10 13.00 -20.24
N SER A 14 -30.20 14.32 -20.08
CA SER A 14 -30.00 15.07 -18.83
C SER A 14 -31.27 15.10 -17.99
N ILE A 15 -31.20 15.02 -16.65
CA ILE A 15 -32.18 15.63 -15.74
C ILE A 15 -31.48 16.23 -14.51
N VAL A 16 -31.68 17.54 -14.35
CA VAL A 16 -31.34 18.41 -13.22
C VAL A 16 -32.44 18.29 -12.17
N THR A 17 -32.07 18.26 -10.87
CA THR A 17 -33.02 18.61 -9.80
C THR A 17 -32.37 19.53 -8.78
N ALA A 18 -32.82 20.79 -8.76
CA ALA A 18 -32.50 21.77 -7.73
C ALA A 18 -33.64 21.78 -6.70
N GLY A 19 -33.30 21.62 -5.42
CA GLY A 19 -34.22 21.74 -4.28
C GLY A 19 -33.87 22.98 -3.45
N LEU A 20 -34.81 23.89 -3.37
CA LEU A 20 -34.74 25.22 -2.77
C LEU A 20 -35.39 25.21 -1.37
N LEU A 21 -34.86 26.08 -0.49
CA LEU A 21 -35.53 26.93 0.51
C LEU A 21 -35.86 26.43 1.94
N ALA A 22 -35.29 27.20 2.88
CA ALA A 22 -35.95 27.96 3.96
C ALA A 22 -36.17 27.31 5.35
N GLY A 23 -35.87 28.09 6.40
CA GLY A 23 -36.35 27.87 7.75
C GLY A 23 -35.56 28.57 8.87
N CYS A 24 -35.60 29.90 8.94
CA CYS A 24 -35.12 30.69 10.07
C CYS A 24 -36.21 30.80 11.15
N ALA A 25 -35.87 30.64 12.43
CA ALA A 25 -36.56 31.31 13.53
C ALA A 25 -35.68 31.31 14.79
N ALA A 26 -35.20 32.50 15.19
CA ALA A 26 -34.59 32.73 16.49
C ALA A 26 -35.67 33.27 17.46
N PRO A 27 -35.85 32.69 18.66
CA PRO A 27 -36.68 33.28 19.68
C PRO A 27 -35.94 34.29 20.57
N VAL A 28 -36.73 35.25 21.03
CA VAL A 28 -36.46 36.49 21.79
C VAL A 28 -35.85 36.20 23.18
N PRO A 29 -35.00 37.08 23.74
CA PRO A 29 -34.38 36.85 25.05
C PRO A 29 -35.40 37.02 26.18
N VAL A 30 -35.42 36.05 27.09
CA VAL A 30 -36.19 36.07 28.33
C VAL A 30 -35.23 36.43 29.46
N GLU A 31 -35.45 37.57 30.13
CA GLU A 31 -34.80 37.84 31.43
C GLU A 31 -35.28 36.78 32.43
N THR A 32 -34.34 36.01 32.97
CA THR A 32 -34.60 35.02 34.03
C THR A 32 -33.55 35.18 35.13
N THR A 33 -34.04 35.24 36.36
CA THR A 33 -33.38 35.31 37.67
C THR A 33 -32.04 34.56 37.82
N PRO A 34 -31.13 35.01 38.72
CA PRO A 34 -29.86 34.31 38.97
C PRO A 34 -30.10 32.86 39.41
N PRO A 35 -29.41 31.86 38.83
CA PRO A 35 -29.56 30.49 39.25
C PRO A 35 -28.78 30.22 40.55
N GLU A 36 -29.43 29.48 41.44
CA GLU A 36 -28.85 28.86 42.62
C GLU A 36 -27.80 27.82 42.20
N ALA A 37 -26.67 27.77 42.91
CA ALA A 37 -25.54 26.92 42.55
C ALA A 37 -25.87 25.42 42.69
N VAL A 38 -25.83 24.70 41.57
CA VAL A 38 -25.99 23.24 41.51
C VAL A 38 -24.66 22.57 41.86
N PRO A 39 -24.63 21.51 42.70
CA PRO A 39 -23.41 20.77 42.97
C PRO A 39 -22.87 20.10 41.70
N SER A 40 -21.58 20.33 41.39
CA SER A 40 -20.91 19.74 40.22
C SER A 40 -20.93 18.21 40.28
N SER A 41 -21.49 17.58 39.26
CA SER A 41 -21.32 16.15 39.00
C SER A 41 -19.84 15.81 38.76
N PRO A 42 -19.34 14.62 39.16
CA PRO A 42 -17.98 14.22 38.86
C PRO A 42 -17.80 14.09 37.34
N VAL A 43 -16.81 14.78 36.81
CA VAL A 43 -16.37 14.65 35.40
C VAL A 43 -15.85 13.22 35.21
N ALA A 44 -16.37 12.52 34.21
CA ALA A 44 -15.82 11.24 33.78
C ALA A 44 -14.38 11.47 33.30
N THR A 45 -13.41 10.89 34.01
CA THR A 45 -12.01 10.85 33.56
C THR A 45 -11.94 10.12 32.22
N PRO A 46 -11.28 10.68 31.18
CA PRO A 46 -11.04 9.95 29.94
C PRO A 46 -10.29 8.65 30.27
N GLN A 47 -10.91 7.51 29.93
CA GLN A 47 -10.22 6.23 30.00
C GLN A 47 -9.20 6.23 28.86
N GLU A 48 -7.91 6.21 29.19
CA GLU A 48 -6.86 5.96 28.21
C GLU A 48 -7.15 4.62 27.55
N THR A 49 -7.53 4.65 26.27
CA THR A 49 -7.56 3.46 25.43
C THR A 49 -6.12 2.96 25.35
N ALA A 50 -5.85 1.79 25.92
CA ALA A 50 -4.56 1.13 25.76
C ALA A 50 -4.23 1.04 24.26
N SER A 51 -3.16 1.70 23.83
CA SER A 51 -2.66 1.59 22.47
C SER A 51 -2.13 0.18 22.25
N GLU A 52 -2.43 -0.40 21.09
CA GLU A 52 -1.83 -1.66 20.67
C GLU A 52 -0.30 -1.50 20.64
N PRO A 53 0.49 -2.54 21.03
CA PRO A 53 1.93 -2.45 20.98
C PRO A 53 2.38 -2.18 19.55
N ALA A 54 3.27 -1.21 19.37
CA ALA A 54 3.90 -0.98 18.07
C ALA A 54 4.64 -2.25 17.64
N LEU A 55 4.46 -2.65 16.40
CA LEU A 55 5.24 -3.73 15.80
C LEU A 55 6.71 -3.33 15.72
N PRO A 56 7.63 -4.31 15.78
CA PRO A 56 9.05 -4.04 15.61
C PRO A 56 9.33 -3.51 14.20
N ASP A 57 10.36 -2.67 14.08
CA ASP A 57 10.83 -2.14 12.82
C ASP A 57 11.13 -3.26 11.79
N PRO A 58 10.99 -2.96 10.49
CA PRO A 58 11.26 -3.94 9.46
C PRO A 58 12.75 -4.23 9.26
N THR A 59 13.07 -5.52 9.27
CA THR A 59 14.36 -6.14 8.99
C THR A 59 14.17 -7.26 7.97
N CYS A 60 15.27 -7.72 7.37
CA CYS A 60 15.21 -8.83 6.41
C CYS A 60 14.72 -10.15 7.01
N GLU A 61 14.87 -10.34 8.31
CA GLU A 61 14.46 -11.55 9.01
C GLU A 61 12.96 -11.55 9.30
N ASN A 62 12.37 -10.38 9.60
CA ASN A 62 10.97 -10.29 10.02
C ASN A 62 10.03 -9.77 8.90
N ILE A 63 10.52 -9.44 7.69
CA ILE A 63 9.62 -9.13 6.54
C ILE A 63 9.15 -10.40 5.82
N ILE A 64 9.85 -11.52 5.96
CA ILE A 64 9.48 -12.80 5.37
C ILE A 64 8.96 -13.73 6.45
N ARG A 65 8.11 -14.69 6.06
CA ARG A 65 7.63 -15.71 7.00
C ARG A 65 8.79 -16.47 7.63
N GLU A 66 8.66 -16.80 8.91
CA GLU A 66 9.66 -17.55 9.69
C GLU A 66 10.09 -18.85 9.00
N ALA A 67 9.13 -19.65 8.49
CA ALA A 67 9.45 -20.87 7.76
C ALA A 67 10.28 -20.63 6.49
N SER A 68 10.05 -19.52 5.79
CA SER A 68 10.83 -19.13 4.60
C SER A 68 12.22 -18.61 4.98
N LEU A 69 12.34 -17.89 6.09
CA LEU A 69 13.63 -17.48 6.65
C LEU A 69 14.50 -18.69 7.00
N GLU A 70 13.95 -19.64 7.74
CA GLU A 70 14.65 -20.87 8.13
C GLU A 70 15.09 -21.67 6.90
N GLU A 71 14.21 -21.79 5.90
CA GLU A 71 14.50 -22.50 4.66
C GLU A 71 15.66 -21.83 3.89
N LEU A 72 15.63 -20.51 3.70
CA LEU A 72 16.71 -19.76 3.05
C LEU A 72 18.04 -19.94 3.79
N GLN A 73 18.04 -19.76 5.11
CA GLN A 73 19.26 -19.91 5.91
C GLN A 73 19.80 -21.34 5.89
N SER A 74 18.93 -22.36 5.91
CA SER A 74 19.33 -23.77 5.85
C SER A 74 20.02 -24.13 4.52
N GLN A 75 19.66 -23.41 3.45
CA GLN A 75 20.24 -23.55 2.12
C GLN A 75 21.52 -22.69 1.94
N GLY A 76 21.91 -21.93 2.97
CA GLY A 76 23.11 -21.10 2.94
C GLY A 76 22.91 -19.74 2.24
N TRP A 77 21.67 -19.27 2.13
CA TRP A 77 21.41 -17.90 1.67
C TRP A 77 21.74 -16.90 2.77
N GLU A 78 22.39 -15.82 2.37
CA GLU A 78 22.71 -14.66 3.19
C GLU A 78 22.03 -13.42 2.63
N TYR A 79 21.73 -12.44 3.48
CA TYR A 79 21.05 -11.21 3.07
C TYR A 79 21.89 -9.95 3.30
N GLN A 80 21.65 -8.95 2.45
CA GLN A 80 22.06 -7.58 2.65
C GLN A 80 20.82 -6.70 2.83
N GLN A 81 20.79 -5.96 3.94
CA GLN A 81 19.70 -5.04 4.27
C GLN A 81 20.01 -3.62 3.79
N GLU A 82 19.05 -2.99 3.12
CA GLU A 82 19.16 -1.64 2.56
C GLU A 82 17.88 -0.83 2.84
N PRO A 83 17.94 0.52 2.79
CA PRO A 83 16.74 1.33 2.83
C PRO A 83 15.76 0.96 1.71
N PHE A 84 14.46 1.02 1.98
CA PHE A 84 13.47 0.79 0.93
C PHE A 84 13.38 1.98 -0.02
N MET A 85 13.55 1.70 -1.30
CA MET A 85 13.49 2.69 -2.37
C MET A 85 12.36 2.34 -3.34
N ILE A 86 11.55 3.33 -3.71
CA ILE A 86 10.64 3.24 -4.85
C ILE A 86 11.14 4.22 -5.91
N GLY A 87 11.73 3.69 -6.99
CA GLY A 87 12.46 4.51 -7.95
C GLY A 87 13.60 5.26 -7.26
N GLN A 88 13.49 6.60 -7.17
CA GLN A 88 14.49 7.45 -6.52
C GLN A 88 14.08 7.95 -5.12
N THR A 89 12.89 7.56 -4.65
CA THR A 89 12.35 8.00 -3.37
C THR A 89 12.61 6.95 -2.30
N GLN A 90 13.23 7.36 -1.19
CA GLN A 90 13.39 6.52 -0.01
C GLN A 90 12.13 6.58 0.86
N ILE A 91 11.71 5.43 1.37
CA ILE A 91 10.68 5.32 2.41
C ILE A 91 11.40 4.98 3.73
N GLU A 92 11.46 5.94 4.66
CA GLU A 92 12.33 5.85 5.84
C GLU A 92 12.03 4.64 6.75
N ALA A 93 10.75 4.30 6.91
CA ALA A 93 10.29 3.19 7.74
C ALA A 93 10.24 1.85 6.98
N GLY A 94 10.90 1.75 5.82
CA GLY A 94 10.91 0.55 4.98
C GLY A 94 12.27 -0.12 4.92
N VAL A 95 12.26 -1.39 4.51
CA VAL A 95 13.46 -2.19 4.27
C VAL A 95 13.42 -2.90 2.92
N SER A 96 14.56 -2.94 2.22
CA SER A 96 14.81 -3.79 1.06
C SER A 96 15.92 -4.80 1.38
N CYS A 97 15.75 -6.03 0.92
CA CYS A 97 16.58 -7.16 1.28
C CYS A 97 16.99 -7.94 0.04
N THR A 98 18.29 -7.97 -0.19
CA THR A 98 18.89 -8.73 -1.29
C THR A 98 19.52 -9.98 -0.73
N TRP A 99 19.03 -11.15 -1.15
CA TRP A 99 19.52 -12.45 -0.73
C TRP A 99 20.38 -13.08 -1.81
N THR A 100 21.52 -13.64 -1.41
CA THR A 100 22.48 -14.30 -2.31
C THR A 100 23.00 -15.59 -1.69
N ASN A 101 23.43 -16.52 -2.53
CA ASN A 101 24.08 -17.76 -2.10
C ASN A 101 25.46 -17.88 -2.75
N ALA A 102 26.52 -17.76 -1.94
CA ALA A 102 27.90 -17.82 -2.45
C ALA A 102 28.29 -19.20 -3.00
N ALA A 103 27.58 -20.27 -2.63
CA ALA A 103 27.77 -21.61 -3.19
C ALA A 103 27.22 -21.74 -4.61
N GLU A 104 26.42 -20.77 -5.08
CA GLU A 104 25.94 -20.64 -6.44
C GLU A 104 26.47 -19.34 -7.09
N PRO A 105 27.77 -19.23 -7.40
CA PRO A 105 28.32 -18.03 -8.04
C PRO A 105 27.69 -17.81 -9.42
N GLY A 106 27.02 -16.67 -9.60
CA GLY A 106 26.22 -16.38 -10.80
C GLY A 106 24.79 -16.95 -10.75
N GLY A 107 24.38 -17.51 -9.61
CA GLY A 107 23.02 -17.95 -9.32
C GLY A 107 22.04 -16.78 -9.08
N ASN A 108 20.78 -17.14 -8.88
CA ASN A 108 19.68 -16.20 -8.76
C ASN A 108 19.84 -15.31 -7.51
N ILE A 109 19.54 -14.02 -7.65
CA ILE A 109 19.38 -13.10 -6.52
C ILE A 109 17.90 -13.14 -6.14
N LEU A 110 17.58 -13.09 -4.85
CA LEU A 110 16.20 -12.84 -4.41
C LEU A 110 16.13 -11.46 -3.80
N GLN A 111 15.11 -10.70 -4.20
CA GLN A 111 14.77 -9.43 -3.59
C GLN A 111 13.45 -9.57 -2.85
N PHE A 112 13.41 -9.07 -1.61
CA PHE A 112 12.18 -8.87 -0.84
C PHE A 112 12.24 -7.50 -0.18
N GLY A 113 11.12 -6.79 -0.13
CA GLY A 113 11.05 -5.54 0.61
C GLY A 113 9.65 -5.21 1.05
N TRP A 114 9.58 -4.38 2.07
CA TRP A 114 8.33 -3.93 2.67
C TRP A 114 8.51 -2.52 3.23
N ALA A 115 7.49 -1.68 3.10
CA ALA A 115 7.43 -0.39 3.75
C ALA A 115 5.98 0.03 4.04
N PRO A 116 5.74 0.79 5.12
CA PRO A 116 4.45 1.45 5.32
C PRO A 116 4.33 2.62 4.34
N LEU A 117 3.12 2.91 3.88
CA LEU A 117 2.79 4.06 3.03
C LEU A 117 1.49 4.71 3.46
N THR A 118 1.47 6.04 3.48
CA THR A 118 0.22 6.79 3.49
C THR A 118 -0.47 6.71 2.13
N ALA A 119 -1.79 6.96 2.09
CA ALA A 119 -2.53 7.00 0.83
C ALA A 119 -1.96 8.02 -0.20
N ALA A 120 -1.38 9.12 0.30
CA ALA A 120 -0.73 10.11 -0.55
C ALA A 120 0.58 9.57 -1.17
N GLU A 121 1.42 8.92 -0.35
CA GLU A 121 2.65 8.30 -0.81
C GLU A 121 2.37 7.14 -1.78
N THR A 122 1.35 6.31 -1.51
CA THR A 122 0.90 5.26 -2.44
C THR A 122 0.53 5.84 -3.81
N THR A 123 -0.32 6.87 -3.83
CA THR A 123 -0.74 7.51 -5.08
C THR A 123 0.45 8.09 -5.85
N GLU A 124 1.40 8.71 -5.15
CA GLU A 124 2.59 9.27 -5.77
C GLU A 124 3.54 8.20 -6.31
N ALA A 125 3.81 7.16 -5.51
CA ALA A 125 4.66 6.03 -5.88
C ALA A 125 4.11 5.28 -7.10
N GLU A 126 2.81 4.96 -7.10
CA GLU A 126 2.16 4.29 -8.23
C GLU A 126 2.25 5.12 -9.51
N ARG A 127 2.01 6.43 -9.42
CA ARG A 127 2.12 7.35 -10.55
C ARG A 127 3.56 7.46 -11.05
N ALA A 128 4.53 7.52 -10.14
CA ALA A 128 5.95 7.62 -10.48
C ALA A 128 6.44 6.36 -11.21
N LEU A 129 6.09 5.16 -10.73
CA LEU A 129 6.42 3.90 -11.39
C LEU A 129 5.75 3.79 -12.76
N GLN A 130 4.47 4.10 -12.87
CA GLN A 130 3.77 4.07 -14.17
C GLN A 130 4.40 5.04 -15.18
N SER A 131 4.86 6.22 -14.74
CA SER A 131 5.56 7.17 -15.61
C SER A 131 6.91 6.65 -16.12
N GLN A 132 7.48 5.64 -15.45
CA GLN A 132 8.71 4.95 -15.84
C GLN A 132 8.44 3.70 -16.70
N GLY A 133 7.18 3.42 -17.05
CA GLY A 133 6.81 2.28 -17.90
C GLY A 133 6.44 1.01 -17.16
N TRP A 134 6.29 1.06 -15.82
CA TRP A 134 5.81 -0.09 -15.06
C TRP A 134 4.36 -0.43 -15.41
N ILE A 135 4.08 -1.72 -15.52
CA ILE A 135 2.80 -2.26 -15.95
C ILE A 135 1.88 -2.42 -14.74
N ARG A 136 0.73 -1.75 -14.77
CA ARG A 136 -0.27 -1.79 -13.72
C ARG A 136 -1.25 -2.94 -13.93
N GLU A 137 -1.55 -3.65 -12.86
CA GLU A 137 -2.62 -4.66 -12.79
C GLU A 137 -3.43 -4.47 -11.51
N GLU A 138 -4.76 -4.42 -11.64
CA GLU A 138 -5.67 -4.30 -10.48
C GLU A 138 -5.85 -5.66 -9.81
N ALA A 139 -5.91 -5.67 -8.48
CA ALA A 139 -6.20 -6.84 -7.65
C ALA A 139 -7.37 -6.55 -6.70
N ASP A 140 -7.92 -7.58 -6.05
CA ASP A 140 -9.05 -7.42 -5.14
C ASP A 140 -8.68 -6.61 -3.88
N ASP A 141 -7.42 -6.66 -3.45
CA ASP A 141 -6.91 -6.04 -2.22
C ASP A 141 -5.79 -5.01 -2.45
N GLY A 142 -5.59 -4.57 -3.69
CA GLY A 142 -4.55 -3.61 -4.01
C GLY A 142 -4.21 -3.54 -5.49
N VAL A 143 -2.97 -3.14 -5.77
CA VAL A 143 -2.47 -2.90 -7.13
C VAL A 143 -1.10 -3.53 -7.28
N TYR A 144 -0.90 -4.28 -8.36
CA TYR A 144 0.44 -4.68 -8.80
C TYR A 144 1.02 -3.66 -9.77
N LEU A 145 2.31 -3.37 -9.60
CA LEU A 145 3.13 -2.69 -10.59
C LEU A 145 4.35 -3.55 -10.88
N THR A 146 4.42 -4.09 -12.09
CA THR A 146 5.50 -4.99 -12.52
C THR A 146 6.39 -4.32 -13.56
N GLU A 147 7.68 -4.61 -13.48
CA GLU A 147 8.66 -4.25 -14.50
C GLU A 147 8.22 -4.80 -15.87
N ASP A 148 8.51 -4.03 -16.93
CA ASP A 148 8.23 -4.51 -18.29
C ASP A 148 9.14 -5.71 -18.61
N PRO A 149 8.57 -6.88 -18.96
CA PRO A 149 9.34 -8.10 -19.19
C PRO A 149 10.33 -8.00 -20.37
N ASN A 150 10.20 -7.02 -21.25
CA ASN A 150 11.18 -6.77 -22.30
C ASN A 150 12.50 -6.18 -21.79
N PHE A 151 12.50 -5.64 -20.56
CA PHE A 151 13.66 -5.01 -19.93
C PHE A 151 14.08 -5.72 -18.64
N ALA A 152 13.23 -6.59 -18.09
CA ALA A 152 13.52 -7.36 -16.88
C ALA A 152 14.72 -8.31 -17.06
N LEU A 153 15.58 -8.37 -16.05
CA LEU A 153 16.72 -9.29 -16.02
C LEU A 153 16.27 -10.74 -15.76
N ASN A 154 15.25 -10.90 -14.91
CA ASN A 154 14.64 -12.16 -14.55
C ASN A 154 13.12 -12.03 -14.66
N ILE A 155 12.45 -13.11 -15.07
CA ILE A 155 10.99 -13.21 -15.09
C ILE A 155 10.56 -14.60 -14.60
N ASP A 156 9.41 -14.70 -13.95
CA ASP A 156 8.80 -15.97 -13.60
C ASP A 156 8.12 -16.65 -14.80
N SER A 157 7.51 -17.82 -14.56
CA SER A 157 6.82 -18.61 -15.59
C SER A 157 5.62 -17.90 -16.22
N ASP A 158 5.05 -16.93 -15.52
CA ASP A 158 3.90 -16.14 -15.95
C ASP A 158 4.35 -14.83 -16.63
N GLY A 159 5.66 -14.58 -16.68
CA GLY A 159 6.26 -13.44 -17.36
C GLY A 159 6.42 -12.20 -16.47
N TYR A 160 6.30 -12.32 -15.16
CA TYR A 160 6.49 -11.20 -14.23
C TYR A 160 7.94 -11.13 -13.77
N GLY A 161 8.57 -9.96 -13.97
CA GLY A 161 9.83 -9.60 -13.31
C GLY A 161 9.56 -8.93 -11.95
N VAL A 162 10.45 -8.02 -11.56
CA VAL A 162 10.33 -7.30 -10.29
C VAL A 162 8.93 -6.71 -10.17
N THR A 163 8.27 -6.99 -9.05
CA THR A 163 6.86 -6.63 -8.87
C THR A 163 6.66 -5.98 -7.52
N TYR A 164 6.09 -4.78 -7.54
CA TYR A 164 5.52 -4.14 -6.37
C TYR A 164 4.06 -4.54 -6.19
N PHE A 165 3.63 -4.67 -4.95
CA PHE A 165 2.22 -4.72 -4.57
C PHE A 165 1.92 -3.59 -3.58
N PHE A 166 0.98 -2.74 -3.95
CA PHE A 166 0.49 -1.64 -3.12
C PHE A 166 -0.83 -2.07 -2.48
N GLY A 167 -0.79 -2.29 -1.17
CA GLY A 167 -1.96 -2.59 -0.35
C GLY A 167 -2.42 -1.36 0.44
N GLU A 168 -3.45 -1.55 1.27
CA GLU A 168 -3.89 -0.50 2.19
C GLU A 168 -2.83 -0.25 3.26
N GLY A 169 -2.15 0.90 3.19
CA GLY A 169 -1.19 1.34 4.21
C GLY A 169 0.25 0.82 4.04
N TYR A 170 0.54 0.05 2.99
CA TYR A 170 1.86 -0.53 2.78
C TYR A 170 2.18 -0.82 1.31
N VAL A 171 3.46 -1.08 1.04
CA VAL A 171 3.95 -1.64 -0.21
C VAL A 171 4.88 -2.82 0.06
N GLN A 172 4.82 -3.81 -0.81
CA GLN A 172 5.74 -4.94 -0.88
C GLN A 172 6.45 -4.94 -2.22
N VAL A 173 7.68 -5.46 -2.28
CA VAL A 173 8.38 -5.74 -3.54
C VAL A 173 9.02 -7.12 -3.49
N ALA A 174 8.99 -7.84 -4.60
CA ALA A 174 9.75 -9.07 -4.78
C ALA A 174 10.41 -9.13 -6.15
N ASP A 175 11.47 -9.94 -6.28
CA ASP A 175 12.19 -10.18 -7.54
C ASP A 175 11.25 -10.67 -8.66
N VAL A 176 10.23 -11.45 -8.30
CA VAL A 176 9.12 -11.85 -9.18
C VAL A 176 7.80 -11.85 -8.41
N LYS A 177 6.66 -11.75 -9.10
CA LYS A 177 5.33 -11.65 -8.48
C LYS A 177 5.02 -12.81 -7.53
N GLN A 178 5.42 -14.03 -7.88
CA GLN A 178 5.25 -15.21 -7.02
C GLN A 178 5.93 -15.07 -5.65
N GLY A 179 7.05 -14.33 -5.58
CA GLY A 179 7.79 -14.11 -4.33
C GLY A 179 7.06 -13.22 -3.31
N LEU A 180 6.11 -12.39 -3.74
CA LEU A 180 5.34 -11.53 -2.82
C LEU A 180 4.58 -12.33 -1.78
N VAL A 181 4.21 -13.58 -2.10
CA VAL A 181 3.44 -14.41 -1.19
C VAL A 181 4.16 -14.64 0.13
N ILE A 182 5.49 -14.65 0.19
CA ILE A 182 6.23 -14.94 1.43
C ILE A 182 6.44 -13.73 2.33
N ILE A 183 6.11 -12.53 1.85
CA ILE A 183 6.30 -11.28 2.59
C ILE A 183 5.13 -11.07 3.54
N GLU A 184 5.42 -10.82 4.81
CA GLU A 184 4.41 -10.56 5.83
C GLU A 184 3.84 -9.14 5.70
N ARG A 185 2.54 -9.03 5.97
CA ARG A 185 1.87 -7.75 6.17
C ARG A 185 2.05 -7.39 7.64
N ARG A 186 2.49 -6.17 7.93
CA ARG A 186 2.72 -5.69 9.30
C ARG A 186 1.81 -4.53 9.60
#